data_AF-A0A368G5F7-F1
#
_entry.id   AF-A0A368G5F7-F1
#
_cell.length_a   1.000
_cell.length_b   1.000
_cell.length_c   1.000
_cell.angle_alpha   90.00
_cell.angle_beta   90.00
_cell.angle_gamma   90.00
#
_symmetry.space_group_name_H-M   'P 1'
#
loop_
_entity.id
_entity.type
_entity.pdbx_description
1 polymer ?
#
loop_
_entity_poly.entity_id
_entity_poly.type
_entity_poly.pdbx_seq_one_letter_code
_entity_poly.pdbx_strand_id
1 'polypeptide(L)'
;MFERNAECLRSRTETMDVEELWNKIPMIINQCSERKFLRIRGYSNRDEIKVHVMPSEEAFLSEYACSIISLGVGRDVQVEKKMKKDMPLCAFYGADPIKEPNQEMYEEVS
;
A
#
# COMPACT_ATOMS: atom_id res chain seq x y z
N MET A 1 -16.74 1.82 -7.20
CA MET A 1 -16.29 2.34 -5.89
C MET A 1 -16.55 3.84 -5.78
N PHE A 2 -16.00 4.66 -6.67
CA PHE A 2 -16.21 6.12 -6.67
C PHE A 2 -17.71 6.51 -6.84
N GLU A 3 -18.41 5.92 -7.82
CA GLU A 3 -19.83 6.20 -8.08
C GLU A 3 -20.72 5.89 -6.87
N ARG A 4 -20.47 4.77 -6.18
CA ARG A 4 -21.23 4.34 -5.00
C ARG A 4 -21.07 5.30 -3.82
N ASN A 5 -19.84 5.76 -3.57
CA ASN A 5 -19.56 6.76 -2.53
C ASN A 5 -20.22 8.10 -2.88
N ALA A 6 -20.16 8.51 -4.15
CA ALA A 6 -20.80 9.74 -4.63
C ALA A 6 -22.33 9.70 -4.49
N GLU A 7 -22.98 8.58 -4.83
CA GLU A 7 -24.41 8.37 -4.62
C GLU A 7 -24.80 8.41 -3.14
N CYS A 8 -24.02 7.75 -2.28
CA CYS A 8 -24.23 7.79 -0.83
C CYS A 8 -24.14 9.21 -0.28
N LEU A 9 -23.10 9.97 -0.67
CA LEU A 9 -22.95 11.36 -0.26
C LEU A 9 -24.14 12.19 -0.72
N ARG A 10 -24.49 12.12 -2.02
CA ARG A 10 -25.59 12.88 -2.60
C ARG A 10 -26.91 12.63 -1.87
N SER A 11 -27.31 11.36 -1.73
CA SER A 11 -28.56 10.98 -1.05
C SER A 11 -28.65 11.43 0.41
N ARG A 12 -27.51 11.64 1.08
CA ARG A 12 -27.46 12.08 2.47
C ARG A 12 -27.29 13.58 2.65
N THR A 13 -26.93 14.32 1.59
CA THR A 13 -26.69 15.77 1.69
C THR A 13 -27.67 16.61 0.87
N GLU A 14 -28.39 16.05 -0.11
CA GLU A 14 -29.18 16.84 -1.08
C GLU A 14 -30.33 17.65 -0.46
N THR A 15 -30.85 17.23 0.70
CA THR A 15 -31.97 17.89 1.38
C THR A 15 -31.55 18.73 2.59
N MET A 16 -30.25 18.77 2.91
CA MET A 16 -29.74 19.48 4.10
C MET A 16 -29.49 20.96 3.78
N ASP A 17 -29.74 21.82 4.77
CA ASP A 17 -29.26 23.20 4.73
C ASP A 17 -27.75 23.28 5.06
N VAL A 18 -27.18 24.48 4.88
CA VAL A 18 -25.73 24.69 5.02
C VAL A 18 -25.23 24.42 6.45
N GLU A 19 -26.01 24.77 7.47
CA GLU A 19 -25.61 24.62 8.87
C GLU A 19 -25.71 23.14 9.29
N GLU A 20 -26.77 22.45 8.90
CA GLU A 20 -26.93 21.02 9.10
C GLU A 20 -25.83 20.23 8.39
N LEU A 21 -25.56 20.56 7.12
CA LEU A 21 -24.50 19.94 6.33
C LEU A 21 -23.15 20.13 7.01
N TRP A 22 -22.79 21.36 7.37
CA TRP A 22 -21.48 21.66 7.99
C TRP A 22 -21.26 20.87 9.28
N ASN A 23 -22.29 20.75 10.11
CA ASN A 23 -22.22 20.01 11.37
C ASN A 23 -22.16 18.48 11.17
N LYS A 24 -22.78 17.95 10.11
CA LYS A 24 -22.91 16.49 9.89
C LYS A 24 -21.94 15.92 8.85
N ILE A 25 -21.27 16.76 8.06
CA ILE A 25 -20.44 16.30 6.94
C ILE A 25 -19.35 15.31 7.34
N PRO A 26 -18.64 15.42 8.48
CA PRO A 26 -17.61 14.43 8.83
C PRO A 26 -18.20 13.05 9.12
N MET A 27 -19.38 13.01 9.77
CA MET A 27 -20.11 11.77 10.02
C MET A 27 -20.60 11.14 8.72
N ILE A 28 -21.17 11.95 7.81
CA ILE A 28 -21.71 11.49 6.52
C ILE A 28 -20.57 10.95 5.64
N ILE A 29 -19.45 11.66 5.54
CA ILE A 29 -18.25 11.19 4.84
C ILE A 29 -17.82 9.85 5.41
N ASN A 30 -17.79 9.71 6.74
CA ASN A 30 -17.39 8.47 7.37
C ASN A 30 -18.33 7.29 7.08
N GLN A 31 -19.64 7.55 7.01
CA GLN A 31 -20.65 6.52 6.68
C GLN A 31 -20.62 6.13 5.20
N CYS A 32 -20.32 7.08 4.31
CA CYS A 32 -20.28 6.87 2.87
C CYS A 32 -18.91 6.45 2.33
N SER A 33 -17.87 6.52 3.16
CA SER A 33 -16.57 5.98 2.81
C SER A 33 -16.58 4.48 3.02
N GLU A 34 -16.46 3.70 1.94
CA GLU A 34 -16.05 2.30 2.06
C GLU A 34 -14.65 2.27 2.71
N ARG A 35 -14.60 1.98 4.02
CA ARG A 35 -13.35 1.79 4.76
C ARG A 35 -12.72 0.46 4.36
N LYS A 36 -12.05 0.44 3.20
CA LYS A 36 -11.05 -0.61 2.95
C LYS A 36 -9.81 -0.22 3.73
N PHE A 37 -9.67 -0.78 4.93
CA PHE A 37 -8.40 -0.68 5.64
C PHE A 37 -7.32 -1.28 4.75
N LEU A 38 -6.39 -0.45 4.31
CA LEU A 38 -5.18 -0.95 3.68
C LEU A 38 -4.51 -1.87 4.72
N ARG A 39 -4.23 -3.10 4.32
CA ARG A 39 -3.48 -4.04 5.17
C ARG A 39 -2.04 -3.57 5.19
N ILE A 40 -1.72 -2.61 6.05
CA ILE A 40 -0.39 -2.01 6.13
C ILE A 40 0.47 -2.87 7.05
N ARG A 41 1.69 -3.19 6.61
CA ARG A 41 2.69 -3.91 7.40
C ARG A 41 4.02 -3.16 7.39
N GLY A 42 4.63 -3.03 8.56
CA GLY A 42 5.98 -2.47 8.72
C GLY A 42 7.04 -3.57 8.73
N TYR A 43 8.16 -3.30 8.08
CA TYR A 43 9.37 -4.11 8.07
C TYR A 43 10.54 -3.24 8.52
N SER A 44 11.15 -3.58 9.66
CA SER A 44 12.24 -2.81 10.24
C SER A 44 13.60 -3.50 10.08
N ASN A 45 14.63 -2.70 9.88
CA ASN A 45 16.03 -3.07 10.13
C ASN A 45 16.55 -2.26 11.34
N ARG A 46 17.85 -2.01 11.42
CA ARG A 46 18.46 -1.28 12.55
C ARG A 46 18.21 0.23 12.50
N ASP A 47 18.01 0.78 11.31
CA ASP A 47 18.09 2.22 11.06
C ASP A 47 16.79 2.81 10.48
N GLU A 48 15.89 1.97 9.96
CA GLU A 48 14.64 2.37 9.31
C GLU A 48 13.49 1.36 9.47
N ILE A 49 12.28 1.85 9.20
CA ILE A 49 11.07 1.04 9.03
C ILE A 49 10.50 1.33 7.65
N LYS A 50 10.49 0.33 6.77
CA LYS A 50 9.77 0.41 5.49
C LYS A 50 8.35 -0.11 5.69
N VAL A 51 7.37 0.61 5.14
CA VAL A 51 5.96 0.30 5.30
C VAL A 51 5.38 -0.12 3.96
N HIS A 52 4.67 -1.25 3.94
CA HIS A 52 4.13 -1.87 2.74
C HIS A 52 2.62 -2.09 2.86
N VAL A 53 1.87 -1.78 1.79
CA VAL A 53 0.47 -2.19 1.67
C VAL A 53 0.47 -3.63 1.16
N MET A 54 0.03 -4.56 2.00
CA MET A 54 -0.02 -5.97 1.64
C MET A 54 -0.96 -6.18 0.45
N PRO A 55 -0.56 -7.01 -0.53
CA PRO A 55 -1.42 -7.37 -1.65
C PRO A 55 -2.73 -7.99 -1.16
N SER A 56 -3.78 -7.89 -1.98
CA SER A 56 -5.02 -8.64 -1.72
C SER A 56 -4.77 -10.14 -1.85
N GLU A 57 -5.62 -10.96 -1.24
CA GLU A 57 -5.49 -12.43 -1.32
C GLU A 57 -5.54 -12.94 -2.77
N GLU A 58 -6.31 -12.25 -3.61
CA GLU A 58 -6.42 -12.49 -5.05
C GLU A 58 -5.12 -12.23 -5.81
N ALA A 59 -4.27 -11.32 -5.32
CA ALA A 59 -2.98 -11.01 -5.96
C ALA A 59 -1.94 -12.13 -5.76
N PHE A 60 -2.14 -13.01 -4.78
CA PHE A 60 -1.27 -14.18 -4.56
C PHE A 60 -1.65 -15.41 -5.40
N LEU A 61 -2.68 -15.31 -6.27
CA LEU A 61 -3.17 -16.44 -7.07
C LEU A 61 -2.23 -16.84 -8.22
N SER A 62 -1.27 -15.99 -8.61
CA SER A 62 -0.16 -16.36 -9.48
C SER A 62 1.08 -15.51 -9.20
N GLU A 63 2.26 -16.09 -9.42
CA GLU A 63 3.56 -15.42 -9.28
C GLU A 63 3.73 -14.20 -10.21
N TYR A 64 2.98 -14.16 -11.32
CA TYR A 64 2.94 -13.02 -12.24
C TYR A 64 1.89 -11.95 -11.86
N ALA A 65 1.02 -12.24 -10.87
CA ALA A 65 0.02 -11.30 -10.39
C ALA A 65 0.53 -10.40 -9.24
N CYS A 66 1.68 -10.75 -8.64
CA CYS A 66 2.29 -9.96 -7.57
C CYS A 66 3.78 -9.70 -7.84
N SER A 67 4.10 -8.46 -8.23
CA SER A 67 5.49 -8.00 -8.38
C SER A 67 5.77 -6.84 -7.42
N ILE A 68 6.86 -6.94 -6.67
CA ILE A 68 7.32 -5.92 -5.72
C ILE A 68 8.66 -5.37 -6.22
N ILE A 69 8.70 -4.07 -6.46
CA ILE A 69 9.88 -3.37 -6.97
C ILE A 69 10.35 -2.38 -5.90
N SER A 70 11.58 -2.54 -5.43
CA SER A 70 12.22 -1.65 -4.46
C SER A 70 13.20 -0.73 -5.17
N LEU A 71 12.88 0.56 -5.23
CA LEU A 71 13.69 1.59 -5.87
C LEU A 71 14.57 2.31 -4.84
N GLY A 72 15.83 2.51 -5.16
CA GLY A 72 16.81 3.07 -4.23
C GLY A 72 17.05 2.13 -3.04
N VAL A 73 17.24 0.83 -3.29
CA VAL A 73 17.42 -0.17 -2.23
C VAL A 73 18.62 0.14 -1.34
N GLY A 74 19.64 0.79 -1.88
CA GLY A 74 20.88 1.09 -1.19
C GLY A 74 21.69 -0.17 -0.87
N ARG A 75 22.36 -0.15 0.29
CA ARG A 75 23.26 -1.22 0.74
C ARG A 75 22.63 -2.16 1.77
N ASP A 76 21.49 -1.78 2.36
CA ASP A 76 20.80 -2.63 3.33
C ASP A 76 19.54 -3.22 2.72
N VAL A 77 19.63 -4.50 2.37
CA VAL A 77 18.54 -5.28 1.76
C VAL A 77 17.82 -6.20 2.76
N GLN A 78 18.07 -6.04 4.06
CA GLN A 78 17.49 -6.93 5.08
C GLN A 78 15.97 -6.83 5.14
N VAL A 79 15.40 -5.66 4.85
CA VAL A 79 13.95 -5.47 4.80
C VAL A 79 13.35 -6.23 3.63
N GLU A 80 13.92 -6.11 2.44
CA GLU A 80 13.48 -6.77 1.21
C GLU A 80 13.59 -8.30 1.36
N LYS A 81 14.65 -8.80 1.99
CA LYS A 81 14.79 -10.22 2.34
C LYS A 81 13.68 -10.71 3.26
N LYS A 82 13.32 -9.93 4.29
CA LYS A 82 12.19 -10.26 5.18
C LYS A 82 10.85 -10.23 4.44
N MET A 83 10.65 -9.24 3.55
CA MET A 83 9.45 -9.15 2.72
C MET A 83 9.32 -10.35 1.78
N LYS A 84 10.41 -10.77 1.12
CA LYS A 84 10.45 -11.94 0.24
C LYS A 84 10.10 -13.23 0.98
N LYS A 85 10.57 -13.38 2.22
CA LYS A 85 10.21 -14.53 3.08
C LYS A 85 8.73 -14.54 3.46
N ASP A 86 8.15 -13.37 3.72
CA ASP A 86 6.74 -13.24 4.12
C ASP A 86 5.75 -13.32 2.95
N MET A 87 6.22 -13.04 1.73
CA MET A 87 5.41 -13.05 0.50
C MET A 87 6.08 -13.92 -0.58
N PRO A 88 6.23 -15.24 -0.35
CA PRO A 88 7.01 -16.13 -1.22
C PRO A 88 6.41 -16.33 -2.62
N LEU A 89 5.14 -15.93 -2.81
CA LEU A 89 4.42 -16.02 -4.09
C LEU A 89 4.54 -14.75 -4.93
N CYS A 90 5.23 -13.72 -4.46
CA CYS A 90 5.48 -12.50 -5.22
C CYS A 90 6.88 -12.52 -5.85
N ALA A 91 7.02 -11.98 -7.05
CA ALA A 91 8.31 -11.67 -7.63
C ALA A 91 8.88 -10.40 -6.98
N PHE A 92 10.18 -10.40 -6.67
CA PHE A 92 10.86 -9.26 -6.07
C PHE A 92 11.91 -8.73 -7.05
N TYR A 93 12.09 -7.42 -7.08
CA TYR A 93 13.10 -6.75 -7.87
C TYR A 93 13.68 -5.57 -7.11
N GLY A 94 15.01 -5.44 -7.13
CA GLY A 94 15.73 -4.30 -6.58
C GLY A 94 16.32 -3.42 -7.69
N ALA A 95 16.27 -2.10 -7.51
CA ALA A 95 16.98 -1.17 -8.38
C ALA A 95 17.59 -0.03 -7.56
N ASP A 96 18.81 0.37 -7.91
CA ASP A 96 19.52 1.49 -7.28
C ASP A 96 20.28 2.33 -8.32
N PRO A 97 20.28 3.67 -8.22
CA PRO A 97 21.03 4.51 -9.14
C PRO A 97 22.56 4.38 -8.98
N ILE A 98 23.05 3.91 -7.83
CA ILE A 98 24.48 3.67 -7.58
C ILE A 98 24.76 2.19 -7.84
N LYS A 99 25.39 1.88 -8.98
CA LYS A 99 25.66 0.50 -9.40
C LYS A 99 26.72 -0.20 -8.53
N GLU A 100 27.88 0.41 -8.32
CA GLU A 100 28.92 -0.15 -7.47
C GLU A 100 28.98 0.56 -6.11
N PRO A 101 28.99 -0.18 -4.98
CA PRO A 101 28.99 -1.64 -4.83
C PRO A 101 27.58 -2.26 -4.68
N ASN A 102 26.50 -1.52 -4.92
CA ASN A 102 25.15 -1.93 -4.49
C ASN A 102 24.53 -3.04 -5.36
N GLN A 103 25.05 -3.27 -6.56
CA GLN A 103 24.53 -4.24 -7.52
C GLN A 103 24.42 -5.65 -6.95
N GLU A 104 25.51 -6.17 -6.38
CA GLU A 104 25.50 -7.52 -5.80
C GLU A 104 24.43 -7.65 -4.71
N MET A 105 24.20 -6.59 -3.93
CA MET A 105 23.25 -6.61 -2.82
C MET A 105 21.79 -6.61 -3.28
N TYR A 106 21.42 -5.80 -4.28
CA TYR A 106 20.05 -5.74 -4.78
C TYR A 106 19.70 -6.89 -5.75
N GLU A 107 20.71 -7.53 -6.35
CA GLU A 107 20.52 -8.76 -7.12
C GLU A 107 20.12 -9.95 -6.23
N GLU A 108 20.58 -10.02 -4.98
CA GLU A 108 20.20 -11.10 -4.03
C GLU A 108 18.69 -11.14 -3.72
N VAL A 109 18.02 -9.99 -3.79
CA VAL A 109 16.58 -9.90 -3.53
C VAL A 109 15.75 -10.09 -4.79
N SER A 110 16.38 -10.02 -5.96
CA SER A 110 15.72 -10.18 -7.26
C SER A 110 15.46 -11.65 -7.65
#